data_AF-A0A2M7EI43-F1
#
_entry.id   AF-A0A2M7EI43-F1
#
_cell.length_a   1.000
_cell.length_b   1.000
_cell.length_c   1.000
_cell.angle_alpha   90.00
_cell.angle_beta   90.00
_cell.angle_gamma   90.00
#
_symmetry.space_group_name_H-M   'P 1'
#
loop_
_entity.id
_entity.type
_entity.pdbx_description
1 polymer ?
#
loop_
_entity_poly.entity_id
_entity_poly.type
_entity_poly.pdbx_seq_one_letter_code
_entity_poly.pdbx_strand_id
1 'polypeptide(L)'
;MEITWFEWDHFNIEHIARHNISPDEIEDVAFDDEPWIRKGREGTRYMLGYTVAGRYLFTVYVLKGKGIARVITAMGMDEKTRKLYKKRGK
;
A
#
# COMPACT_ATOMS: atom_id res chain seq x y z
N MET A 1 3.17 -4.53 -12.23
CA MET A 1 2.48 -4.70 -10.93
C MET A 1 1.70 -6.02 -10.93
N GLU A 2 1.57 -6.72 -9.79
CA GLU A 2 0.85 -8.02 -9.68
C GLU A 2 -0.61 -7.89 -9.19
N ILE A 3 -1.02 -6.72 -8.72
CA ILE A 3 -2.38 -6.46 -8.23
C ILE A 3 -3.24 -6.00 -9.40
N THR A 4 -4.46 -6.53 -9.50
CA THR A 4 -5.50 -6.10 -10.45
C THR A 4 -6.76 -5.62 -9.75
N TRP A 5 -6.96 -6.01 -8.49
CA TRP A 5 -8.15 -5.66 -7.70
C TRP A 5 -7.86 -5.75 -6.19
N PHE A 6 -8.53 -4.92 -5.39
CA PHE A 6 -8.51 -5.00 -3.93
C PHE A 6 -9.79 -5.60 -3.35
N GLU A 7 -9.63 -6.61 -2.51
CA GLU A 7 -10.72 -7.12 -1.68
C GLU A 7 -10.90 -6.22 -0.45
N TRP A 8 -11.93 -5.38 -0.51
CA TRP A 8 -12.37 -4.54 0.60
C TRP A 8 -13.54 -5.15 1.34
N ASP A 9 -13.50 -5.10 2.66
CA ASP A 9 -14.63 -5.36 3.53
C ASP A 9 -14.65 -4.37 4.69
N HIS A 10 -15.69 -4.43 5.51
CA HIS A 10 -15.83 -3.49 6.62
C HIS A 10 -14.63 -3.51 7.57
N PHE A 11 -14.03 -4.68 7.82
CA PHE A 11 -12.94 -4.81 8.78
C PHE A 11 -11.66 -4.13 8.30
N ASN A 12 -11.24 -4.36 7.05
CA ASN A 12 -10.01 -3.75 6.56
C ASN A 12 -10.18 -2.26 6.25
N ILE A 13 -11.36 -1.84 5.80
CA ILE A 13 -11.70 -0.41 5.63
C ILE A 13 -11.63 0.32 6.98
N GLU A 14 -12.30 -0.18 8.01
CA GLU A 14 -12.26 0.44 9.34
C GLU A 14 -10.86 0.45 9.94
N HIS A 15 -10.07 -0.60 9.69
CA HIS A 15 -8.70 -0.68 10.19
C HIS A 15 -7.80 0.41 9.59
N ILE A 16 -7.83 0.61 8.26
CA ILE A 16 -7.02 1.66 7.62
C ILE A 16 -7.57 3.07 7.92
N ALA A 17 -8.88 3.21 8.13
CA ALA A 17 -9.49 4.49 8.49
C ALA A 17 -8.96 5.03 9.83
N ARG A 18 -8.57 4.15 10.78
CA ARG A 18 -7.88 4.56 12.04
C ARG A 18 -6.52 5.23 11.80
N HIS A 19 -5.93 5.01 10.62
CA HIS A 19 -4.72 5.68 10.16
C HIS A 19 -5.00 6.87 9.24
N ASN A 20 -6.27 7.31 9.15
CA ASN A 20 -6.73 8.38 8.28
C ASN A 20 -6.37 8.13 6.81
N ILE A 21 -6.59 6.89 6.37
CA ILE A 21 -6.36 6.40 5.01
C ILE A 21 -7.66 5.81 4.48
N SER A 22 -7.98 6.14 3.24
CA SER A 22 -9.11 5.58 2.50
C SER A 22 -8.68 4.42 1.57
N PRO A 23 -9.62 3.56 1.16
CA PRO A 23 -9.39 2.59 0.08
C PRO A 23 -8.87 3.25 -1.19
N ASP A 24 -9.46 4.37 -1.60
CA ASP A 24 -9.10 5.12 -2.81
C ASP A 24 -7.63 5.55 -2.80
N GLU A 25 -7.12 6.03 -1.66
CA GLU A 25 -5.70 6.38 -1.54
C GLU A 25 -4.76 5.18 -1.71
N ILE A 26 -5.19 3.97 -1.35
CA ILE A 26 -4.40 2.76 -1.58
C ILE A 26 -4.46 2.35 -3.05
N GLU A 27 -5.61 2.56 -3.69
CA GLU A 27 -5.79 2.33 -5.13
C GLU A 27 -4.97 3.33 -5.96
N ASP A 28 -4.93 4.61 -5.59
CA ASP A 28 -4.02 5.61 -6.19
C ASP A 28 -2.58 5.11 -6.16
N VAL A 29 -2.11 4.68 -4.99
CA VAL A 29 -0.73 4.17 -4.81
C VAL A 29 -0.48 2.93 -5.66
N ALA A 30 -1.50 2.13 -5.91
CA ALA A 30 -1.39 0.92 -6.68
C ALA A 30 -1.37 1.19 -8.19
N PHE A 31 -2.31 1.98 -8.68
CA PHE A 31 -2.66 2.05 -10.09
C PHE A 31 -2.23 3.36 -10.78
N ASP A 32 -2.04 4.43 -10.02
CA ASP A 32 -1.64 5.75 -10.53
C ASP A 32 -0.18 6.12 -10.20
N ASP A 33 0.53 5.30 -9.41
CA ASP A 33 1.97 5.38 -9.16
C ASP A 33 2.71 4.12 -9.68
N GLU A 34 4.05 4.15 -9.66
CA GLU A 34 4.89 2.96 -9.78
C GLU A 34 5.48 2.62 -8.38
N PRO A 35 4.68 1.97 -7.52
CA PRO A 35 5.06 1.79 -6.13
C PRO A 35 6.23 0.82 -5.99
N TRP A 36 7.02 1.04 -4.96
CA TRP A 36 8.05 0.10 -4.56
C TRP A 36 7.45 -1.10 -3.84
N ILE A 37 7.48 -2.25 -4.51
CA ILE A 37 6.98 -3.49 -3.94
C ILE A 37 8.12 -4.27 -3.29
N ARG A 38 7.92 -4.71 -2.05
CA ARG A 38 8.85 -5.59 -1.32
C ARG A 38 8.13 -6.79 -0.74
N LYS A 39 8.84 -7.91 -0.61
CA LYS A 39 8.37 -9.07 0.16
C LYS A 39 8.46 -8.76 1.65
N GLY A 40 7.39 -9.07 2.37
CA GLY A 40 7.32 -9.00 3.83
C GLY A 40 7.53 -10.37 4.48
N ARG A 41 7.08 -10.50 5.73
CA ARG A 41 7.09 -11.78 6.47
C ARG A 41 5.79 -12.54 6.24
N GLU A 42 5.82 -13.87 6.42
CA GLU A 42 4.59 -14.70 6.45
C GLU A 42 3.66 -14.51 5.22
N GLY A 43 4.26 -14.38 4.03
CA GLY A 43 3.50 -14.21 2.78
C GLY A 43 2.95 -12.80 2.52
N THR A 44 3.21 -11.84 3.43
CA THR A 44 2.86 -10.43 3.21
C THR A 44 3.75 -9.76 2.16
N ARG A 45 3.25 -8.65 1.64
CA ARG A 45 3.94 -7.75 0.73
C ARG A 45 3.77 -6.32 1.21
N TYR A 46 4.76 -5.50 0.91
CA TYR A 46 4.75 -4.08 1.22
C TYR A 46 4.70 -3.31 -0.09
N MET A 47 3.80 -2.34 -0.16
CA MET A 47 3.67 -1.38 -1.24
C MET A 47 3.97 0.00 -0.66
N LEU A 48 5.03 0.61 -1.15
CA LEU A 48 5.40 1.97 -0.79
C LEU A 48 5.16 2.85 -2.01
N GLY A 49 4.41 3.94 -1.87
CA GLY A 49 4.16 4.86 -2.98
C GLY A 49 3.64 6.20 -2.50
N TYR A 50 3.10 6.98 -3.42
CA TYR A 50 2.37 8.20 -3.09
C TYR A 50 1.02 8.27 -3.79
N THR A 51 0.05 8.90 -3.13
CA THR A 51 -1.29 9.13 -3.68
C THR A 51 -1.26 10.25 -4.72
N VAL A 52 -2.34 10.43 -5.49
CA VAL A 52 -2.47 11.55 -6.42
C VAL A 52 -2.39 12.90 -5.67
N ALA A 53 -2.87 12.95 -4.43
CA ALA A 53 -2.75 14.11 -3.54
C ALA A 53 -1.35 14.31 -2.92
N GLY A 54 -0.37 13.45 -3.25
CA GLY A 54 1.02 13.56 -2.80
C GLY A 54 1.30 13.03 -1.39
N ARG A 55 0.39 12.28 -0.77
CA ARG A 55 0.62 11.61 0.52
C ARG A 55 1.46 10.35 0.29
N TYR A 56 2.49 10.14 1.10
CA TYR A 56 3.37 8.97 0.99
C TYR A 56 2.84 7.86 1.90
N LEU A 57 2.51 6.70 1.33
CA LEU A 57 1.91 5.60 2.08
C LEU A 57 2.78 4.34 2.06
N PHE A 58 2.82 3.67 3.21
CA PHE A 58 3.32 2.32 3.37
C PHE A 58 2.13 1.39 3.62
N THR A 59 1.88 0.48 2.70
CA THR A 59 0.74 -0.44 2.72
C THR A 59 1.23 -1.88 2.84
N VAL A 60 0.65 -2.64 3.77
CA VAL A 60 0.88 -4.07 3.95
C VAL A 60 -0.32 -4.83 3.41
N TYR A 61 -0.08 -5.79 2.53
CA TYR A 61 -1.13 -6.58 1.91
C TYR A 61 -0.68 -8.03 1.68
N VAL A 62 -1.65 -8.90 1.42
CA VAL A 62 -1.42 -10.26 0.93
C VAL A 62 -2.09 -10.43 -0.42
N LEU A 63 -1.52 -11.30 -1.26
CA LEU A 63 -2.19 -11.72 -2.50
C LEU A 63 -3.02 -12.97 -2.22
N LYS A 64 -4.30 -12.95 -2.62
CA LYS A 64 -5.21 -14.10 -2.56
C LYS A 64 -5.20 -14.93 -3.86
N GLY A 65 -4.38 -14.53 -4.83
CA GLY A 65 -4.30 -15.15 -6.16
C GLY A 65 -5.07 -14.36 -7.22
N LYS A 66 -4.79 -14.63 -8.50
CA LYS A 66 -5.41 -13.96 -9.67
C LYS A 66 -5.35 -12.43 -9.62
N GLY A 67 -4.32 -11.87 -9.00
CA GLY A 67 -4.14 -10.43 -8.82
C GLY A 67 -5.01 -9.77 -7.76
N ILE A 68 -5.78 -10.54 -6.98
CA ILE A 68 -6.59 -10.00 -5.87
C ILE A 68 -5.67 -9.76 -4.66
N ALA A 69 -5.64 -8.53 -4.17
CA ALA A 69 -4.94 -8.13 -2.96
C ALA A 69 -5.92 -7.89 -1.81
N ARG A 70 -5.57 -8.32 -0.61
CA ARG A 70 -6.26 -7.92 0.63
C ARG A 70 -5.32 -7.09 1.47
N VAL A 71 -5.71 -5.86 1.78
CA VAL A 71 -4.95 -4.99 2.67
C VAL A 71 -5.09 -5.47 4.11
N ILE A 72 -3.94 -5.55 4.77
CA ILE A 72 -3.83 -5.86 6.21
C ILE A 72 -3.82 -4.56 7.00
N THR A 73 -2.96 -3.62 6.61
CA THR A 73 -2.86 -2.29 7.22
C THR A 73 -2.18 -1.31 6.27
N ALA A 74 -2.34 -0.02 6.52
CA ALA A 74 -1.66 1.04 5.80
C ALA A 74 -1.37 2.21 6.75
N MET A 75 -0.28 2.93 6.50
CA MET A 75 0.09 4.10 7.27
C MET A 75 0.88 5.10 6.43
N GLY A 76 0.89 6.36 6.86
CA GLY A 76 1.78 7.36 6.28
C GLY A 76 3.25 6.99 6.51
N MET A 77 4.09 7.18 5.51
CA MET A 77 5.54 7.00 5.68
C MET A 77 6.10 8.03 6.65
N ASP A 78 6.87 7.56 7.64
CA ASP A 78 7.72 8.43 8.44
C ASP A 78 8.90 8.99 7.60
N GLU A 79 9.65 9.93 8.17
CA GLU A 79 10.75 10.58 7.46
C GLU A 79 11.82 9.57 7.01
N LYS A 80 12.11 8.57 7.85
CA LYS A 80 13.11 7.53 7.56
C LYS A 80 12.68 6.68 6.37
N THR A 81 11.44 6.20 6.36
CA THR A 81 10.86 5.38 5.29
C THR A 81 10.73 6.19 4.02
N ARG A 82 10.32 7.46 4.10
CA ARG A 82 10.27 8.36 2.95
C ARG A 82 11.64 8.62 2.33
N LYS A 83 12.69 8.80 3.15
CA LYS A 83 14.08 8.91 2.68
C LYS A 83 14.54 7.62 1.99
N LEU A 84 14.21 6.46 2.54
CA LEU A 84 14.51 5.17 1.94
C LEU A 84 13.79 5.01 0.58
N TYR A 85 12.48 5.30 0.54
CA TYR A 85 11.65 5.23 -0.66
C TYR A 85 12.18 6.13 -1.79
N LYS A 86 12.59 7.36 -1.47
CA LYS A 86 13.16 8.31 -2.44
C LYS A 86 14.57 7.94 -2.93
N LYS A 87 15.31 7.13 -2.17
CA LYS A 87 16.64 6.63 -2.57
C LYS A 87 16.55 5.36 -3.41
N ARG A 88 15.39 4.70 -3.48
CA ARG A 88 15.21 3.54 -4.35
C ARG A 88 15.47 3.98 -5.80
N GLY A 89 16.40 3.32 -6.49
CA GLY A 89 16.76 3.68 -7.88
C GLY A 89 17.95 4.62 -8.03
N LYS A 90 18.62 5.03 -6.94
CA LYS A 90 20.07 5.21 -6.97
C LYS A 90 20.75 3.87 -6.70
#